data_AF-A0A5N6ANS0-F1
#
_entry.id   AF-A0A5N6ANS0-F1
#
_cell.length_a   1.000
_cell.length_b   1.000
_cell.length_c   1.000
_cell.angle_alpha   90.00
_cell.angle_beta   90.00
_cell.angle_gamma   90.00
#
_symmetry.space_group_name_H-M   'P 1'
#
loop_
_entity.id
_entity.type
_entity.pdbx_description
1 polymer ?
#
loop_
_entity_poly.entity_id
_entity_poly.type
_entity_poly.pdbx_seq_one_letter_code
_entity_poly.pdbx_strand_id
1 'polypeptide(L)'
;MADFAMDYDKLYAMQRGLHALVERADSAGGLGVWEEVGGGTASSNESLFGDYNLSYEFQIFYGLSRTRIDEGKDKLERFGDMFGGVADALLTQDSMIAGNAAVMAGQTIFDRWLAEKEAVEDWERRDEAWNAYLEEIGAADYFAEHPDANIWEVCSATDAPDWCQTWRDDYGEDRPSPPGERPEDPPEHPPSRIRIGDEEGGTVEVELTYDDDHNIVGEKTTVDTGDGKSVTTTVEYEGPPDPSDPDNPDESFDRRDYTITTVNPDGSETVADVVINDDGSGTQTVTTTSTNDDGEEEVEVTEYTRAGPRGDDAEWVEVDGDDD
;
A
#
# COMPACT_ATOMS: atom_id res chain seq x y z
N MET A 1 -6.24 -9.81 13.42
CA MET A 1 -5.06 -9.12 12.86
C MET A 1 -3.91 -10.08 13.04
N ALA A 2 -3.13 -10.38 11.99
CA ALA A 2 -1.98 -11.25 12.14
C ALA A 2 -1.03 -10.58 13.14
N ASP A 3 -0.78 -11.26 14.25
CA ASP A 3 0.24 -10.89 15.22
C ASP A 3 1.57 -11.25 14.56
N PHE A 4 2.05 -10.37 13.66
CA PHE A 4 3.31 -10.56 12.98
C PHE A 4 4.40 -10.53 14.05
N ALA A 5 5.18 -11.60 14.10
CA ALA A 5 5.79 -12.12 15.31
C ALA A 5 6.96 -11.28 15.91
N MET A 6 7.17 -10.05 15.45
CA MET A 6 8.25 -9.18 15.93
C MET A 6 7.75 -7.76 16.20
N ASP A 7 7.98 -7.31 17.44
CA ASP A 7 7.55 -6.00 17.93
C ASP A 7 8.56 -4.93 17.45
N TYR A 8 8.23 -4.28 16.34
CA TYR A 8 9.04 -3.22 15.72
C TYR A 8 9.26 -2.05 16.68
N ASP A 9 8.27 -1.74 17.50
CA ASP A 9 8.33 -0.65 18.47
C ASP A 9 9.43 -0.90 19.50
N LYS A 10 9.66 -2.17 19.89
CA LYS A 10 10.82 -2.53 20.73
C LYS A 10 12.16 -2.32 20.01
N LEU A 11 12.27 -2.61 18.72
CA LEU A 11 13.50 -2.39 17.95
C LEU A 11 13.78 -0.89 17.79
N TYR A 12 12.77 -0.10 17.41
CA TYR A 12 12.87 1.36 17.38
C TYR A 12 13.14 1.95 18.77
N ALA A 13 12.55 1.41 19.83
CA ALA A 13 12.86 1.82 21.19
C ALA A 13 14.32 1.53 21.59
N MET A 14 14.89 0.40 21.14
CA MET A 14 16.31 0.10 21.34
C MET A 14 17.21 1.07 20.56
N GLN A 15 16.91 1.36 19.29
CA GLN A 15 17.61 2.39 18.51
C GLN A 15 17.60 3.73 19.24
N ARG A 16 16.40 4.24 19.58
CA ARG A 16 16.24 5.50 20.33
C ARG A 16 17.01 5.50 21.65
N GLY A 17 16.97 4.38 22.38
CA GLY A 17 17.68 4.21 23.65
C GLY A 17 19.20 4.28 23.49
N LEU A 18 19.76 3.64 22.47
CA LEU A 18 21.20 3.62 22.19
C LEU A 18 21.69 4.99 21.71
N HIS A 19 20.95 5.65 20.82
CA HIS A 19 21.22 7.03 20.40
C HIS A 19 21.14 8.01 21.57
N ALA A 20 20.13 7.90 22.44
CA ALA A 20 20.04 8.72 23.65
C ALA A 20 21.16 8.41 24.69
N LEU A 21 21.81 7.26 24.62
CA LEU A 21 23.01 6.95 25.40
C LEU A 21 24.25 7.61 24.80
N VAL A 22 24.35 7.70 23.46
CA VAL A 22 25.41 8.47 22.77
C VAL A 22 25.34 9.94 23.16
N GLU A 23 24.15 10.55 23.10
CA GLU A 23 23.94 11.95 23.51
C GLU A 23 24.32 12.17 24.98
N ARG A 24 23.99 11.22 25.85
CA ARG A 24 24.37 11.28 27.27
C ARG A 24 25.87 11.04 27.48
N ALA A 25 26.50 10.16 26.71
CA ALA A 25 27.93 9.91 26.77
C ALA A 25 28.74 11.15 26.38
N ASP A 26 28.21 11.96 25.45
CA ASP A 26 28.77 13.27 25.12
C ASP A 26 28.88 14.20 26.34
N SER A 27 27.86 14.17 27.21
CA SER A 27 27.88 14.91 28.47
C SER A 27 28.72 14.26 29.59
N ALA A 28 28.97 12.95 29.49
CA ALA A 28 29.66 12.15 30.51
C ALA A 28 31.19 12.12 30.33
N GLY A 29 31.71 12.50 29.16
CA GLY A 29 33.14 12.72 28.91
C GLY A 29 33.77 13.87 29.71
N GLY A 30 32.95 14.57 30.50
CA GLY A 30 33.34 15.63 31.42
C GLY A 30 33.33 16.97 30.71
N LEU A 31 32.15 17.58 30.66
CA LEU A 31 31.98 18.94 30.16
C LEU A 31 32.63 19.97 31.10
N GLY A 32 32.93 21.15 30.57
CA GLY A 32 33.40 22.30 31.35
C GLY A 32 34.87 22.16 31.75
N VAL A 33 35.18 22.32 33.04
CA VAL A 33 36.58 22.37 33.53
C VAL A 33 37.35 21.07 33.23
N TRP A 34 36.67 19.93 33.17
CA TRP A 34 37.32 18.66 32.85
C TRP A 34 37.80 18.61 31.39
N GLU A 35 36.95 19.02 30.45
CA GLU A 35 37.32 19.16 29.04
C GLU A 35 38.36 20.27 28.82
N GLU A 36 38.19 21.42 29.49
CA GLU A 36 39.11 22.57 29.39
C GLU A 36 40.52 22.20 29.85
N VAL A 37 40.65 21.52 31.00
CA VAL A 37 41.93 21.07 31.52
C VAL A 37 42.43 19.86 30.71
N GLY A 38 41.57 18.95 30.30
CA GLY A 38 41.92 17.77 29.51
C GLY A 38 42.50 18.09 28.14
N GLY A 39 41.92 19.07 27.44
CA GLY A 39 42.34 19.53 26.11
C GLY A 39 43.57 20.45 26.12
N GLY A 40 44.08 20.81 27.31
CA GLY A 40 45.27 21.66 27.48
C GLY A 40 46.59 20.99 27.12
N THR A 41 47.69 21.47 27.69
CA THR A 41 49.03 20.85 27.66
C THR A 41 49.53 20.66 29.08
N ALA A 42 50.47 19.73 29.32
CA ALA A 42 51.06 19.53 30.63
C ALA A 42 51.65 20.85 31.19
N SER A 43 52.24 21.67 30.31
CA SER A 43 52.76 23.00 30.60
C SER A 43 51.68 24.05 30.92
N SER A 44 50.51 24.02 30.27
CA SER A 44 49.43 24.96 30.61
C SER A 44 48.77 24.57 31.94
N ASN A 45 48.69 23.27 32.21
CA ASN A 45 48.01 22.74 33.37
C ASN A 45 48.89 22.67 34.63
N GLU A 46 50.21 22.84 34.49
CA GLU A 46 51.15 22.89 35.61
C GLU A 46 50.78 23.96 36.65
N SER A 47 50.28 25.10 36.20
CA SER A 47 49.78 26.16 37.10
C SER A 47 48.53 25.74 37.91
N LEU A 48 47.79 24.74 37.42
CA LEU A 48 46.54 24.24 37.99
C LEU A 48 46.79 23.05 38.92
N PHE A 49 47.66 22.11 38.52
CA PHE A 49 48.02 20.93 39.30
C PHE A 49 49.21 21.14 40.24
N GLY A 50 50.00 22.21 40.04
CA GLY A 50 51.17 22.53 40.84
C GLY A 50 52.38 21.61 40.60
N ASP A 51 52.26 20.62 39.71
CA ASP A 51 53.30 19.66 39.36
C ASP A 51 53.16 19.22 37.90
N TYR A 52 54.27 19.30 37.15
CA TYR A 52 54.30 18.95 35.73
C TYR A 52 54.01 17.46 35.48
N ASN A 53 54.50 16.56 36.32
CA ASN A 53 54.28 15.12 36.13
C ASN A 53 52.81 14.77 36.36
N LEU A 54 52.16 15.35 37.37
CA LEU A 54 50.73 15.18 37.60
C LEU A 54 49.91 15.71 36.42
N SER A 55 50.26 16.89 35.88
CA SER A 55 49.64 17.42 34.68
C SER A 55 49.80 16.49 33.48
N TYR A 56 50.99 15.93 33.29
CA TYR A 56 51.31 15.01 32.19
C TYR A 56 50.53 13.69 32.31
N GLU A 57 50.49 13.07 33.49
CA GLU A 57 49.72 11.85 33.73
C GLU A 57 48.21 12.09 33.55
N PHE A 58 47.71 13.25 33.98
CA PHE A 58 46.33 13.66 33.73
C PHE A 58 46.02 13.77 32.23
N GLN A 59 46.92 14.35 31.43
CA GLN A 59 46.73 14.43 29.98
C GLN A 59 46.64 13.05 29.32
N ILE A 60 47.53 12.12 29.71
CA ILE A 60 47.51 10.75 29.20
C ILE A 60 46.19 10.09 29.57
N PHE A 61 45.77 10.21 30.83
CA PHE A 61 44.51 9.65 31.30
C PHE A 61 43.31 10.23 30.55
N TYR A 62 43.26 11.55 30.36
CA TYR A 62 42.20 12.22 29.63
C TYR A 62 42.15 11.78 28.16
N GLY A 63 43.29 11.76 27.46
CA GLY A 63 43.36 11.33 26.07
C GLY A 63 42.92 9.89 25.86
N LEU A 64 43.35 8.97 26.75
CA LEU A 64 42.91 7.57 26.73
C LEU A 64 41.42 7.44 27.05
N SER A 65 40.92 8.20 28.03
CA SER A 65 39.50 8.17 28.41
C SER A 65 38.61 8.71 27.30
N ARG A 66 38.98 9.84 26.69
CA ARG A 66 38.27 10.44 25.56
C ARG A 66 38.21 9.49 24.38
N THR A 67 39.34 8.90 23.99
CA THR A 67 39.38 7.91 22.90
C THR A 67 38.43 6.73 23.16
N ARG A 68 38.36 6.23 24.40
CA ARG A 68 37.45 5.14 24.77
C ARG A 68 35.98 5.55 24.77
N ILE A 69 35.70 6.79 25.12
CA ILE A 69 34.33 7.34 25.08
C ILE A 69 33.90 7.52 23.63
N ASP A 70 34.76 8.09 22.78
CA ASP A 70 34.51 8.25 21.35
C ASP A 70 34.29 6.88 20.68
N GLU A 71 35.20 5.91 20.89
CA GLU A 71 35.02 4.52 20.42
C GLU A 71 33.72 3.86 20.94
N GLY A 72 33.28 4.26 22.15
CA GLY A 72 32.05 3.76 22.75
C GLY A 72 30.82 4.37 22.10
N LYS A 73 30.85 5.68 21.81
CA LYS A 73 29.80 6.41 21.09
C LYS A 73 29.59 5.82 19.69
N ASP A 74 30.67 5.71 18.91
CA ASP A 74 30.62 5.18 17.54
C ASP A 74 29.99 3.78 17.49
N LYS A 75 30.29 2.93 18.49
CA LYS A 75 29.72 1.58 18.57
C LYS A 75 28.26 1.57 18.98
N LEU A 76 27.85 2.46 19.89
CA LEU A 76 26.46 2.56 20.32
C LEU A 76 25.57 3.11 19.19
N GLU A 77 26.08 4.07 18.44
CA GLU A 77 25.44 4.64 17.24
C GLU A 77 25.22 3.55 16.20
N ARG A 78 26.30 2.90 15.73
CA ARG A 78 26.22 1.77 14.78
C ARG A 78 25.30 0.65 15.25
N PHE A 79 25.30 0.35 16.54
CA PHE A 79 24.42 -0.69 17.08
C PHE A 79 22.96 -0.24 17.11
N GLY A 80 22.70 1.03 17.41
CA GLY A 80 21.39 1.65 17.27
C GLY A 80 20.89 1.59 15.83
N ASP A 81 21.73 1.97 14.88
CA ASP A 81 21.40 1.97 13.44
C ASP A 81 21.12 0.57 12.92
N MET A 82 21.86 -0.44 13.38
CA MET A 82 21.57 -1.84 13.05
C MET A 82 20.17 -2.27 13.54
N PHE A 83 19.74 -1.85 14.73
CA PHE A 83 18.37 -2.14 15.19
C PHE A 83 17.32 -1.39 14.38
N GLY A 84 17.60 -0.13 14.02
CA GLY A 84 16.74 0.66 13.13
C GLY A 84 16.55 -0.01 11.78
N GLY A 85 17.65 -0.34 11.10
CA GLY A 85 17.61 -0.98 9.78
C GLY A 85 16.91 -2.35 9.78
N VAL A 86 17.06 -3.15 10.85
CA VAL A 86 16.29 -4.41 10.98
C VAL A 86 14.79 -4.12 11.17
N ALA A 87 14.43 -3.10 11.96
CA ALA A 87 13.04 -2.71 12.14
C ALA A 87 12.41 -2.22 10.84
N ASP A 88 13.13 -1.38 10.09
CA ASP A 88 12.70 -0.85 8.80
C ASP A 88 12.51 -1.99 7.78
N ALA A 89 13.48 -2.90 7.64
CA ALA A 89 13.39 -4.02 6.70
C ALA A 89 12.16 -4.92 6.96
N LEU A 90 11.88 -5.20 8.23
CA LEU A 90 10.72 -6.02 8.60
C LEU A 90 9.40 -5.27 8.43
N LEU A 91 9.36 -3.99 8.81
CA LEU A 91 8.19 -3.15 8.60
C LEU A 91 7.85 -3.07 7.12
N THR A 92 8.84 -2.92 6.23
CA THR A 92 8.64 -2.93 4.79
C THR A 92 8.07 -4.26 4.30
N GLN A 93 8.62 -5.40 4.73
CA GLN A 93 8.11 -6.72 4.38
C GLN A 93 6.65 -6.91 4.82
N ASP A 94 6.33 -6.58 6.07
CA ASP A 94 4.98 -6.71 6.60
C ASP A 94 4.01 -5.73 5.93
N SER A 95 4.47 -4.52 5.61
CA SER A 95 3.68 -3.52 4.91
C SER A 95 3.28 -3.99 3.52
N MET A 96 4.17 -4.68 2.80
CA MET A 96 3.84 -5.30 1.51
C MET A 96 2.76 -6.40 1.66
N ILE A 97 2.86 -7.25 2.70
CA ILE A 97 1.87 -8.30 2.96
C ILE A 97 0.51 -7.69 3.33
N ALA A 98 0.51 -6.71 4.23
CA ALA A 98 -0.70 -6.02 4.67
C ALA A 98 -1.35 -5.24 3.53
N GLY A 99 -0.55 -4.60 2.67
CA GLY A 99 -0.99 -3.93 1.46
C GLY A 99 -1.69 -4.88 0.51
N ASN A 100 -1.07 -6.01 0.17
CA ASN A 100 -1.70 -7.03 -0.69
C ASN A 100 -3.02 -7.55 -0.11
N ALA A 101 -3.08 -7.80 1.20
CA ALA A 101 -4.32 -8.21 1.86
C ALA A 101 -5.42 -7.15 1.80
N ALA A 102 -5.05 -5.87 1.95
CA ALA A 102 -5.98 -4.76 1.88
C ALA A 102 -6.43 -4.43 0.45
N VAL A 103 -5.56 -4.62 -0.56
CA VAL A 103 -5.93 -4.56 -1.99
C VAL A 103 -6.96 -5.63 -2.33
N MET A 104 -6.77 -6.88 -1.92
CA MET A 104 -7.76 -7.95 -2.11
C MET A 104 -9.11 -7.62 -1.43
N ALA A 105 -9.07 -7.01 -0.24
CA ALA A 105 -10.27 -6.53 0.42
C ALA A 105 -10.93 -5.39 -0.40
N GLY A 106 -10.13 -4.51 -1.00
CA GLY A 106 -10.56 -3.47 -1.93
C GLY A 106 -11.27 -3.99 -3.15
N GLN A 107 -10.71 -5.00 -3.81
CA GLN A 107 -11.33 -5.67 -4.95
C GLN A 107 -12.71 -6.22 -4.59
N THR A 108 -12.89 -6.83 -3.42
CA THR A 108 -14.21 -7.32 -2.98
C THR A 108 -15.25 -6.19 -2.88
N ILE A 109 -14.85 -4.99 -2.44
CA ILE A 109 -15.75 -3.83 -2.35
C ILE A 109 -16.06 -3.30 -3.76
N PHE A 110 -15.06 -3.26 -4.65
CA PHE A 110 -15.22 -2.88 -6.05
C PHE A 110 -16.18 -3.82 -6.79
N ASP A 111 -16.00 -5.15 -6.68
CA ASP A 111 -16.85 -6.15 -7.32
C ASP A 111 -18.32 -6.01 -6.89
N ARG A 112 -18.54 -5.70 -5.61
CA ARG A 112 -19.89 -5.42 -5.10
C ARG A 112 -20.48 -4.17 -5.75
N TRP A 113 -19.72 -3.10 -5.85
CA TRP A 113 -20.16 -1.87 -6.51
C TRP A 113 -20.50 -2.13 -7.99
N LEU A 114 -19.67 -2.90 -8.69
CA LEU A 114 -19.92 -3.28 -10.09
C LEU A 114 -21.21 -4.08 -10.23
N ALA A 115 -21.42 -5.08 -9.37
CA ALA A 115 -22.66 -5.87 -9.35
C ALA A 115 -23.91 -5.03 -9.04
N GLU A 116 -23.80 -4.04 -8.15
CA GLU A 116 -24.89 -3.09 -7.88
C GLU A 116 -25.21 -2.23 -9.11
N LYS A 117 -24.17 -1.75 -9.82
CA LYS A 117 -24.34 -0.97 -11.05
C LYS A 117 -24.98 -1.80 -12.17
N GLU A 118 -24.49 -3.02 -12.40
CA GLU A 118 -25.07 -3.96 -13.38
C GLU A 118 -26.54 -4.29 -13.06
N ALA A 119 -26.90 -4.40 -11.78
CA ALA A 119 -28.28 -4.65 -11.37
C ALA A 119 -29.21 -3.46 -11.69
N VAL A 120 -28.74 -2.23 -11.51
CA VAL A 120 -29.48 -1.02 -11.92
C VAL A 120 -29.64 -0.99 -13.44
N GLU A 121 -28.56 -1.21 -14.19
CA GLU A 121 -28.58 -1.22 -15.67
C GLU A 121 -29.50 -2.32 -16.22
N ASP A 122 -29.51 -3.52 -15.64
CA ASP A 122 -30.44 -4.60 -16.02
C ASP A 122 -31.89 -4.22 -15.71
N TRP A 123 -32.13 -3.61 -14.54
CA TRP A 123 -33.47 -3.13 -14.19
C TRP A 123 -33.96 -2.08 -15.18
N GLU A 124 -33.13 -1.10 -15.55
CA GLU A 124 -33.48 -0.03 -16.50
C GLU A 124 -33.81 -0.60 -17.88
N ARG A 125 -33.00 -1.57 -18.36
CA ARG A 125 -33.27 -2.28 -19.60
C ARG A 125 -34.60 -3.04 -19.57
N ARG A 126 -34.91 -3.70 -18.44
CA ARG A 126 -36.18 -4.42 -18.28
C ARG A 126 -37.37 -3.48 -18.14
N ASP A 127 -37.18 -2.33 -17.50
CA ASP A 127 -38.20 -1.29 -17.37
C ASP A 127 -38.52 -0.67 -18.74
N GLU A 128 -37.52 -0.38 -19.56
CA GLU A 128 -37.70 0.08 -20.94
C GLU A 128 -38.49 -0.95 -21.77
N ALA A 129 -38.10 -2.23 -21.71
CA ALA A 129 -38.79 -3.30 -22.41
C ALA A 129 -40.24 -3.50 -21.92
N TRP A 130 -40.47 -3.37 -20.61
CA TRP A 130 -41.80 -3.46 -20.02
C TRP A 130 -42.68 -2.29 -20.44
N ASN A 131 -42.17 -1.06 -20.39
CA ASN A 131 -42.90 0.14 -20.80
C ASN A 131 -43.23 0.12 -22.30
N ALA A 132 -42.30 -0.32 -23.15
CA ALA A 132 -42.56 -0.51 -24.58
C ALA A 132 -43.69 -1.52 -24.84
N TYR A 133 -43.71 -2.62 -24.08
CA TYR A 133 -44.79 -3.61 -24.18
C TYR A 133 -46.13 -3.06 -23.67
N LEU A 134 -46.14 -2.27 -22.58
CA LEU A 134 -47.35 -1.59 -22.11
C LEU A 134 -47.91 -0.61 -23.16
N GLU A 135 -47.05 0.09 -23.91
CA GLU A 135 -47.46 0.91 -25.04
C GLU A 135 -48.06 0.07 -26.17
N GLU A 136 -47.42 -1.04 -26.53
CA GLU A 136 -47.87 -1.95 -27.59
C GLU A 136 -49.28 -2.49 -27.33
N ILE A 137 -49.55 -2.95 -26.11
CA ILE A 137 -50.87 -3.49 -25.75
C ILE A 137 -51.90 -2.39 -25.47
N GLY A 138 -51.50 -1.11 -25.47
CA GLY A 138 -52.39 0.03 -25.18
C GLY A 138 -52.72 0.22 -23.70
N ALA A 139 -51.84 -0.23 -22.80
CA ALA A 139 -51.96 -0.11 -21.35
C ALA A 139 -51.15 1.05 -20.74
N ALA A 140 -50.27 1.70 -21.51
CA ALA A 140 -49.34 2.72 -21.01
C ALA A 140 -50.03 3.86 -20.22
N ASP A 141 -51.11 4.45 -20.77
CA ASP A 141 -51.84 5.54 -20.09
C ASP A 141 -52.40 5.11 -18.72
N TYR A 142 -52.85 3.85 -18.60
CA TYR A 142 -53.39 3.33 -17.34
C TYR A 142 -52.30 3.22 -16.27
N PHE A 143 -51.13 2.68 -16.61
CA PHE A 143 -50.02 2.53 -15.66
C PHE A 143 -49.29 3.85 -15.39
N ALA A 144 -49.36 4.83 -16.30
CA ALA A 144 -48.91 6.19 -16.03
C ALA A 144 -49.77 6.89 -14.95
N GLU A 145 -51.09 6.66 -14.96
CA GLU A 145 -52.00 7.17 -13.92
C GLU A 145 -51.98 6.33 -12.63
N HIS A 146 -51.56 5.06 -12.74
CA HIS A 146 -51.53 4.09 -11.65
C HIS A 146 -50.19 3.31 -11.60
N PRO A 147 -49.08 3.97 -11.22
CA PRO A 147 -47.73 3.36 -11.29
C PRO A 147 -47.56 2.15 -10.37
N ASP A 148 -48.28 2.10 -9.24
CA ASP A 148 -48.21 1.00 -8.28
C ASP A 148 -49.17 -0.16 -8.59
N ALA A 149 -49.95 -0.07 -9.68
CA ALA A 149 -50.93 -1.10 -10.01
C ALA A 149 -50.25 -2.40 -10.48
N ASN A 150 -50.72 -3.53 -9.97
CA ASN A 150 -50.26 -4.83 -10.45
C ASN A 150 -51.12 -5.30 -11.63
N ILE A 151 -50.51 -5.51 -12.80
CA ILE A 151 -51.21 -5.94 -14.02
C ILE A 151 -51.99 -7.25 -13.85
N TRP A 152 -51.52 -8.19 -13.01
CA TRP A 152 -52.26 -9.41 -12.71
C TRP A 152 -53.56 -9.13 -11.97
N GLU A 153 -53.54 -8.19 -11.03
CA GLU A 153 -54.72 -7.80 -10.27
C GLU A 153 -55.71 -7.08 -11.18
N VAL A 154 -55.23 -6.11 -11.98
CA VAL A 154 -56.05 -5.35 -12.94
C VAL A 154 -56.73 -6.27 -13.96
N CYS A 155 -55.99 -7.22 -14.54
CA CYS A 155 -56.53 -8.14 -15.54
C CYS A 155 -57.33 -9.31 -14.97
N SER A 156 -57.37 -9.47 -13.65
CA SER A 156 -58.23 -10.44 -12.96
C SER A 156 -59.58 -9.86 -12.52
N ALA A 157 -59.74 -8.54 -12.59
CA ALA A 157 -60.96 -7.85 -12.21
C ALA A 157 -62.13 -8.16 -13.17
N THR A 158 -63.36 -8.09 -12.65
CA THR A 158 -64.58 -8.33 -13.44
C THR A 158 -64.83 -7.28 -14.53
N ASP A 159 -64.25 -6.11 -14.38
CA ASP A 159 -64.30 -4.95 -15.27
C ASP A 159 -62.91 -4.63 -15.86
N ALA A 160 -62.11 -5.68 -16.10
CA ALA A 160 -60.78 -5.54 -16.67
C ALA A 160 -60.81 -4.80 -18.03
N PRO A 161 -59.84 -3.90 -18.29
CA PRO A 161 -59.70 -3.22 -19.57
C PRO A 161 -59.51 -4.18 -20.76
N ASP A 162 -59.86 -3.73 -21.97
CA ASP A 162 -59.79 -4.57 -23.18
C ASP A 162 -58.36 -5.05 -23.50
N TRP A 163 -57.34 -4.24 -23.19
CA TRP A 163 -55.92 -4.60 -23.37
C TRP A 163 -55.49 -5.83 -22.55
N CYS A 164 -56.24 -6.18 -21.50
CA CYS A 164 -55.99 -7.41 -20.72
C CYS A 164 -56.25 -8.70 -21.50
N GLN A 165 -56.88 -8.65 -22.68
CA GLN A 165 -56.99 -9.81 -23.57
C GLN A 165 -55.64 -10.09 -24.24
N THR A 166 -55.05 -9.08 -24.89
CA THR A 166 -53.71 -9.17 -25.52
C THR A 166 -52.67 -9.65 -24.51
N TRP A 167 -52.65 -9.06 -23.31
CA TRP A 167 -51.71 -9.48 -22.26
C TRP A 167 -51.86 -10.94 -21.78
N ARG A 168 -53.05 -11.53 -21.90
CA ARG A 168 -53.29 -12.96 -21.60
C ARG A 168 -52.88 -13.86 -22.76
N ASP A 169 -53.08 -13.38 -23.98
CA ASP A 169 -52.77 -14.12 -25.20
C ASP A 169 -51.25 -14.21 -25.43
N ASP A 170 -50.50 -13.17 -25.06
CA ASP A 170 -49.03 -13.11 -25.16
C ASP A 170 -48.30 -13.91 -24.05
N TYR A 171 -49.00 -14.74 -23.28
CA TYR A 171 -48.41 -15.50 -22.18
C TYR A 171 -47.33 -16.48 -22.67
N GLY A 172 -46.06 -16.22 -22.35
CA GLY A 172 -44.94 -17.08 -22.74
C GLY A 172 -43.68 -16.26 -23.01
N GLU A 173 -43.01 -16.55 -24.12
CA GLU A 173 -41.76 -15.88 -24.56
C GLU A 173 -42.00 -14.45 -25.06
N ASP A 174 -43.22 -14.14 -25.51
CA ASP A 174 -43.56 -12.84 -26.13
C ASP A 174 -43.86 -11.73 -25.10
N ARG A 175 -43.98 -12.09 -23.81
CA ARG A 175 -44.32 -11.15 -22.74
C ARG A 175 -43.14 -10.88 -21.81
N PRO A 176 -42.61 -9.65 -21.76
CA PRO A 176 -41.61 -9.29 -20.77
C PRO A 176 -42.18 -9.38 -19.36
N SER A 177 -41.34 -9.72 -18.38
CA SER A 177 -41.74 -9.69 -16.97
C SER A 177 -41.63 -8.26 -16.44
N PRO A 178 -42.55 -7.81 -15.57
CA PRO A 178 -42.40 -6.53 -14.88
C PRO A 178 -41.02 -6.43 -14.23
N PRO A 179 -40.31 -5.28 -14.32
CA PRO A 179 -38.94 -5.14 -13.83
C PRO A 179 -38.84 -5.33 -12.31
N GLY A 180 -39.92 -5.08 -11.56
CA GLY A 180 -39.95 -5.14 -10.11
C GLY A 180 -39.54 -3.82 -9.48
N GLU A 181 -39.24 -3.80 -8.19
CA GLU A 181 -38.72 -2.61 -7.50
C GLU A 181 -37.32 -2.26 -8.02
N ARG A 182 -37.08 -0.98 -8.31
CA ARG A 182 -35.77 -0.49 -8.78
C ARG A 182 -34.73 -0.64 -7.66
N PRO A 183 -33.57 -1.27 -7.92
CA PRO A 183 -32.45 -1.24 -6.99
C PRO A 183 -32.02 0.19 -6.65
N GLU A 184 -31.42 0.38 -5.47
CA GLU A 184 -30.80 1.67 -5.13
C GLU A 184 -29.59 1.91 -6.04
N ASP A 185 -29.40 3.15 -6.48
CA ASP A 185 -28.22 3.51 -7.25
C ASP A 185 -26.96 3.35 -6.40
N PRO A 186 -25.93 2.63 -6.87
CA PRO A 186 -24.65 2.67 -6.20
C PRO A 186 -24.06 4.09 -6.27
N PRO A 187 -23.05 4.41 -5.44
CA PRO A 187 -22.27 5.63 -5.60
C PRO A 187 -21.82 5.84 -7.06
N GLU A 188 -21.76 7.09 -7.52
CA GLU A 188 -21.38 7.41 -8.92
C GLU A 188 -20.00 6.87 -9.31
N HIS A 189 -19.09 6.75 -8.34
CA HIS A 189 -17.74 6.25 -8.54
C HIS A 189 -17.47 5.02 -7.68
N PRO A 190 -16.63 4.09 -8.16
CA PRO A 190 -16.18 2.98 -7.36
C PRO A 190 -15.44 3.47 -6.11
N PRO A 191 -15.48 2.72 -5.00
CA PRO A 191 -14.73 3.06 -3.82
C PRO A 191 -13.22 3.04 -4.13
N SER A 192 -12.57 4.18 -3.91
CA SER A 192 -11.14 4.38 -4.20
C SER A 192 -10.27 4.37 -2.97
N ARG A 193 -10.83 4.21 -1.76
CA ARG A 193 -10.04 4.26 -0.52
C ARG A 193 -10.60 3.37 0.57
N ILE A 194 -9.70 2.63 1.21
CA ILE A 194 -9.97 1.83 2.40
C ILE A 194 -8.95 2.19 3.46
N ARG A 195 -9.41 2.37 4.69
CA ARG A 195 -8.53 2.62 5.84
C ARG A 195 -8.93 1.70 6.99
N ILE A 196 -7.95 0.99 7.52
CA ILE A 196 -8.08 0.12 8.68
C ILE A 196 -7.09 0.63 9.72
N GLY A 197 -7.54 0.78 10.96
CA GLY A 197 -6.67 1.17 12.07
C GLY A 197 -6.84 0.24 13.27
N ASP A 198 -5.84 0.20 14.14
CA ASP A 198 -5.88 -0.50 15.42
C ASP A 198 -6.10 0.46 16.61
N GLU A 199 -6.14 -0.10 17.82
CA GLU A 199 -6.33 0.67 19.06
C GLU A 199 -5.05 1.42 19.51
N GLU A 200 -3.89 1.04 18.98
CA GLU A 200 -2.57 1.56 19.34
C GLU A 200 -2.13 2.71 18.41
N GLY A 201 -2.89 2.97 17.35
CA GLY A 201 -2.72 4.10 16.44
C GLY A 201 -2.07 3.73 15.10
N GLY A 202 -1.74 2.46 14.88
CA GLY A 202 -1.27 1.96 13.59
C GLY A 202 -2.40 1.96 12.56
N THR A 203 -2.09 2.30 11.30
CA THR A 203 -3.08 2.28 10.22
C THR A 203 -2.53 1.70 8.93
N VAL A 204 -3.38 0.95 8.23
CA VAL A 204 -3.19 0.54 6.83
C VAL A 204 -4.21 1.27 5.99
N GLU A 205 -3.74 2.00 5.00
CA GLU A 205 -4.56 2.72 4.03
C GLU A 205 -4.25 2.22 2.63
N VAL A 206 -5.28 1.91 1.86
CA VAL A 206 -5.18 1.57 0.44
C VAL A 206 -5.99 2.58 -0.35
N GLU A 207 -5.36 3.16 -1.37
CA GLU A 207 -5.97 4.05 -2.34
C GLU A 207 -5.86 3.40 -3.74
N LEU A 208 -6.98 3.34 -4.47
CA LEU A 208 -7.06 2.81 -5.83
C LEU A 208 -7.28 3.96 -6.81
N THR A 209 -6.52 3.97 -7.89
CA THR A 209 -6.66 4.91 -9.01
C THR A 209 -7.27 4.17 -10.19
N TYR A 210 -8.26 4.79 -10.82
CA TYR A 210 -8.99 4.21 -11.94
C TYR A 210 -8.83 5.05 -13.21
N ASP A 211 -8.90 4.41 -14.38
CA ASP A 211 -9.05 5.10 -15.66
C ASP A 211 -10.52 5.50 -15.94
N ASP A 212 -10.77 6.08 -17.12
CA ASP A 212 -12.10 6.53 -17.55
C ASP A 212 -13.13 5.38 -17.66
N ASP A 213 -12.65 4.14 -17.85
CA ASP A 213 -13.46 2.93 -17.97
C ASP A 213 -13.56 2.17 -16.63
N HIS A 214 -13.08 2.77 -15.53
CA HIS A 214 -13.03 2.20 -14.18
C HIS A 214 -12.09 1.00 -14.00
N ASN A 215 -11.10 0.83 -14.87
CA ASN A 215 -10.04 -0.14 -14.65
C ASN A 215 -9.02 0.39 -13.64
N ILE A 216 -8.51 -0.48 -12.76
CA ILE A 216 -7.46 -0.12 -11.80
C ILE A 216 -6.15 0.11 -12.55
N VAL A 217 -5.64 1.34 -12.50
CA VAL A 217 -4.36 1.75 -13.09
C VAL A 217 -3.31 2.13 -12.05
N GLY A 218 -3.69 2.20 -10.77
CA GLY A 218 -2.72 2.35 -9.70
C GLY A 218 -3.26 1.95 -8.33
N GLU A 219 -2.36 1.50 -7.48
CA GLU A 219 -2.64 1.06 -6.12
C GLU A 219 -1.60 1.68 -5.19
N LYS A 220 -2.06 2.40 -4.17
CA LYS A 220 -1.18 3.00 -3.17
C LYS A 220 -1.53 2.46 -1.81
N THR A 221 -0.59 1.80 -1.17
CA THR A 221 -0.69 1.38 0.22
C THR A 221 0.19 2.26 1.09
N THR A 222 -0.37 2.84 2.14
CA THR A 222 0.38 3.47 3.23
C THR A 222 0.16 2.68 4.52
N VAL A 223 1.25 2.26 5.14
CA VAL A 223 1.24 1.63 6.46
C VAL A 223 1.94 2.54 7.44
N ASP A 224 1.21 3.05 8.42
CA ASP A 224 1.71 3.89 9.50
C ASP A 224 1.76 3.08 10.79
N THR A 225 2.87 3.18 11.53
CA THR A 225 2.96 2.74 12.92
C THR A 225 2.48 3.85 13.85
N GLY A 226 1.93 3.50 15.01
CA GLY A 226 1.52 4.48 16.04
C GLY A 226 2.68 5.36 16.54
N ASP A 227 3.92 4.92 16.31
CA ASP A 227 5.18 5.59 16.62
C ASP A 227 5.61 6.64 15.57
N GLY A 228 4.85 6.81 14.49
CA GLY A 228 5.10 7.79 13.42
C GLY A 228 6.10 7.33 12.36
N LYS A 229 6.37 6.02 12.26
CA LYS A 229 7.07 5.41 11.13
C LYS A 229 6.07 5.02 10.06
N SER A 230 6.42 5.20 8.79
CA SER A 230 5.51 4.96 7.68
C SER A 230 6.24 4.29 6.52
N VAL A 231 5.58 3.34 5.87
CA VAL A 231 5.99 2.78 4.59
C VAL A 231 4.89 3.06 3.59
N THR A 232 5.24 3.67 2.45
CA THR A 232 4.31 3.85 1.34
C THR A 232 4.78 3.01 0.17
N THR A 233 3.90 2.19 -0.40
CA THR A 233 4.15 1.46 -1.64
C THR A 233 3.10 1.87 -2.65
N THR A 234 3.53 2.32 -3.83
CA THR A 234 2.67 2.69 -4.96
C THR A 234 2.98 1.76 -6.12
N VAL A 235 1.97 1.13 -6.70
CA VAL A 235 2.06 0.35 -7.93
C VAL A 235 1.31 1.13 -8.99
N GLU A 236 1.96 1.42 -10.11
CA GLU A 236 1.37 2.09 -11.27
C GLU A 236 1.42 1.11 -12.45
N TYR A 237 0.26 0.84 -13.06
CA TYR A 237 0.16 -0.08 -14.19
C TYR A 237 0.11 0.67 -15.52
N GLU A 238 0.82 0.17 -16.53
CA GLU A 238 0.79 0.74 -17.87
C GLU A 238 -0.47 0.30 -18.65
N GLY A 239 -1.58 1.02 -18.41
CA GLY A 239 -2.84 0.85 -19.15
C GLY A 239 -3.87 -0.08 -18.49
N PRO A 240 -4.96 -0.41 -19.21
CA PRO A 240 -6.04 -1.24 -18.68
C PRO A 240 -5.61 -2.71 -18.58
N PRO A 241 -6.20 -3.52 -17.68
CA PRO A 241 -5.88 -4.93 -17.46
C PRO A 241 -5.71 -5.73 -18.75
N ASP A 242 -4.62 -6.48 -18.85
CA ASP A 242 -4.31 -7.30 -20.03
C ASP A 242 -4.11 -8.78 -19.64
N PRO A 243 -5.21 -9.52 -19.33
CA PRO A 243 -5.12 -10.92 -18.96
C PRO A 243 -4.65 -11.79 -20.12
N SER A 244 -3.73 -12.71 -19.87
CA SER A 244 -3.22 -13.68 -20.85
C SER A 244 -4.30 -14.64 -21.40
N ASP A 245 -5.31 -14.96 -20.58
CA ASP A 245 -6.46 -15.78 -20.95
C ASP A 245 -7.74 -15.21 -20.31
N PRO A 246 -8.50 -14.35 -21.02
CA PRO A 246 -9.70 -13.71 -20.47
C PRO A 246 -10.85 -14.70 -20.23
N ASP A 247 -10.85 -15.85 -20.93
CA ASP A 247 -11.91 -16.87 -20.79
C ASP A 247 -11.66 -17.79 -19.57
N ASN A 248 -10.46 -17.76 -18.99
CA ASN A 248 -10.05 -18.63 -17.90
C ASN A 248 -9.25 -17.85 -16.84
N PRO A 249 -9.92 -16.98 -16.07
CA PRO A 249 -9.25 -16.01 -15.18
C PRO A 249 -8.38 -16.67 -14.10
N ASP A 250 -8.75 -17.86 -13.63
CA ASP A 250 -7.98 -18.65 -12.65
C ASP A 250 -6.62 -19.13 -13.21
N GLU A 251 -6.53 -19.26 -14.53
CA GLU A 251 -5.33 -19.67 -15.26
C GLU A 251 -4.72 -18.52 -16.08
N SER A 252 -5.16 -17.28 -15.83
CA SER A 252 -4.62 -16.07 -16.44
C SER A 252 -3.53 -15.42 -15.57
N PHE A 253 -2.74 -14.56 -16.18
CA PHE A 253 -1.89 -13.59 -15.51
C PHE A 253 -2.00 -12.24 -16.23
N ASP A 254 -1.75 -11.16 -15.49
CA ASP A 254 -1.75 -9.82 -16.06
C ASP A 254 -0.42 -9.55 -16.78
N ARG A 255 -0.51 -9.09 -18.03
CA ARG A 255 0.63 -8.80 -18.90
C ARG A 255 1.05 -7.34 -18.89
N ARG A 256 0.40 -6.50 -18.09
CA ARG A 256 0.78 -5.10 -17.97
C ARG A 256 2.19 -4.97 -17.39
N ASP A 257 2.93 -4.05 -17.98
CA ASP A 257 4.12 -3.47 -17.35
C ASP A 257 3.66 -2.62 -16.16
N TYR A 258 4.50 -2.52 -15.13
CA TYR A 258 4.17 -1.76 -13.95
C TYR A 258 5.42 -1.24 -13.24
N THR A 259 5.27 -0.11 -12.56
CA THR A 259 6.30 0.47 -11.70
C THR A 259 5.86 0.35 -10.25
N ILE A 260 6.74 -0.15 -9.39
CA ILE A 260 6.55 -0.16 -7.93
C ILE A 260 7.47 0.89 -7.31
N THR A 261 6.90 1.86 -6.61
CA THR A 261 7.64 2.85 -5.82
C THR A 261 7.39 2.61 -4.34
N THR A 262 8.44 2.26 -3.59
CA THR A 262 8.40 2.09 -2.14
C THR A 262 9.22 3.17 -1.45
N VAL A 263 8.59 3.92 -0.55
CA VAL A 263 9.25 4.88 0.35
C VAL A 263 9.28 4.29 1.75
N ASN A 264 10.49 4.08 2.26
CA ASN A 264 10.74 3.47 3.57
C ASN A 264 10.72 4.51 4.70
N PRO A 265 10.71 4.08 5.98
CA PRO A 265 10.58 4.99 7.13
C PRO A 265 11.81 5.86 7.39
N ASP A 266 12.96 5.49 6.83
CA ASP A 266 14.21 6.24 6.84
C ASP A 266 14.27 7.30 5.71
N GLY A 267 13.28 7.31 4.82
CA GLY A 267 13.22 8.18 3.65
C GLY A 267 13.93 7.63 2.42
N SER A 268 14.51 6.44 2.48
CA SER A 268 15.02 5.77 1.29
C SER A 268 13.86 5.41 0.35
N GLU A 269 14.13 5.49 -0.95
CA GLU A 269 13.16 5.20 -2.00
C GLU A 269 13.68 4.04 -2.84
N THR A 270 12.78 3.12 -3.20
CA THR A 270 13.06 2.06 -4.16
C THR A 270 12.04 2.13 -5.27
N VAL A 271 12.51 2.22 -6.51
CA VAL A 271 11.68 2.21 -7.72
C VAL A 271 12.01 0.94 -8.50
N ALA A 272 11.01 0.09 -8.72
CA ALA A 272 11.15 -1.12 -9.51
C ALA A 272 10.29 -1.03 -10.78
N ASP A 273 10.95 -0.91 -11.92
CA ASP A 273 10.30 -0.94 -13.23
C ASP A 273 10.22 -2.39 -13.71
N VAL A 274 9.02 -2.87 -13.99
CA VAL A 274 8.76 -4.26 -14.38
C VAL A 274 8.15 -4.31 -15.78
N VAL A 275 8.77 -5.12 -16.64
CA VAL A 275 8.29 -5.43 -17.98
C VAL A 275 7.88 -6.89 -18.06
N ILE A 276 6.65 -7.16 -18.51
CA ILE A 276 6.07 -8.50 -18.63
C ILE A 276 5.88 -8.87 -20.09
N ASN A 277 6.43 -10.03 -20.50
CA ASN A 277 6.26 -10.58 -21.83
C ASN A 277 4.96 -11.40 -21.95
N ASP A 278 4.55 -11.69 -23.19
CA ASP A 278 3.36 -12.50 -23.52
C ASP A 278 3.33 -13.90 -22.90
N ASP A 279 4.49 -14.51 -22.65
CA ASP A 279 4.62 -15.83 -22.02
C ASP A 279 4.70 -15.76 -20.50
N GLY A 280 4.66 -14.55 -19.93
CA GLY A 280 4.78 -14.26 -18.51
C GLY A 280 6.21 -14.29 -18.00
N SER A 281 7.21 -14.44 -18.85
CA SER A 281 8.58 -14.04 -18.51
C SER A 281 8.68 -12.51 -18.39
N GLY A 282 9.77 -11.99 -17.84
CA GLY A 282 9.91 -10.55 -17.71
C GLY A 282 11.29 -10.09 -17.25
N THR A 283 11.47 -8.78 -17.24
CA THR A 283 12.63 -8.08 -16.67
C THR A 283 12.19 -7.10 -15.60
N GLN A 284 12.99 -6.94 -14.56
CA GLN A 284 12.76 -5.96 -13.52
C GLN A 284 14.05 -5.20 -13.26
N THR A 285 13.97 -3.86 -13.23
CA THR A 285 15.08 -2.99 -12.84
C THR A 285 14.71 -2.30 -11.55
N VAL A 286 15.47 -2.55 -10.49
CA VAL A 286 15.27 -1.95 -9.18
C VAL A 286 16.33 -0.88 -8.96
N THR A 287 15.89 0.36 -8.74
CA THR A 287 16.73 1.50 -8.38
C THR A 287 16.45 1.86 -6.93
N THR A 288 17.45 1.73 -6.06
CA THR A 288 17.37 2.16 -4.66
C THR A 288 18.14 3.46 -4.49
N THR A 289 17.47 4.48 -3.97
CA THR A 289 18.05 5.78 -3.62
C THR A 289 18.03 5.95 -2.11
N SER A 290 19.20 6.20 -1.52
CA SER A 290 19.38 6.44 -0.09
C SER A 290 20.27 7.67 0.14
N THR A 291 20.42 8.10 1.39
CA THR A 291 21.36 9.16 1.77
C THR A 291 22.44 8.57 2.66
N ASN A 292 23.70 8.79 2.30
CA ASN A 292 24.84 8.30 3.06
C ASN A 292 25.14 9.16 4.31
N ASP A 293 26.10 8.72 5.12
CA ASP A 293 26.51 9.40 6.36
C ASP A 293 27.01 10.85 6.15
N ASP A 294 27.44 11.19 4.93
CA ASP A 294 27.91 12.52 4.55
C ASP A 294 26.76 13.43 4.04
N GLY A 295 25.54 12.91 3.95
CA GLY A 295 24.36 13.62 3.44
C GLY A 295 24.27 13.68 1.92
N GLU A 296 25.03 12.84 1.20
CA GLU A 296 25.00 12.71 -0.26
C GLU A 296 24.05 11.57 -0.67
N GLU A 297 23.37 11.72 -1.81
CA GLU A 297 22.52 10.67 -2.38
C GLU A 297 23.39 9.54 -2.94
N GLU A 298 23.05 8.30 -2.57
CA GLU A 298 23.61 7.08 -3.12
C GLU A 298 22.53 6.34 -3.92
N VAL A 299 22.89 5.88 -5.11
CA VAL A 299 21.99 5.18 -6.02
C VAL A 299 22.58 3.82 -6.37
N GLU A 300 21.83 2.76 -6.05
CA GLU A 300 22.14 1.39 -6.43
C GLU A 300 21.11 0.90 -7.44
N VAL A 301 21.57 0.16 -8.46
CA VAL A 301 20.70 -0.41 -9.50
C VAL A 301 20.96 -1.90 -9.60
N THR A 302 19.90 -2.69 -9.51
CA THR A 302 19.94 -4.14 -9.63
C THR A 302 18.94 -4.61 -10.68
N GLU A 303 19.34 -5.55 -11.53
CA GLU A 303 18.51 -6.09 -12.59
C GLU A 303 18.12 -7.54 -12.28
N TYR A 304 16.87 -7.88 -12.59
CA TYR A 304 16.31 -9.21 -12.37
C TYR A 304 15.60 -9.71 -13.63
N THR A 305 15.51 -11.03 -13.75
CA THR A 305 14.73 -11.71 -14.79
C THR A 305 13.80 -12.73 -14.17
N ARG A 306 12.65 -12.94 -14.80
CA ARG A 306 11.68 -13.98 -14.44
C ARG A 306 11.45 -14.88 -15.65
N ALA A 307 11.45 -16.20 -15.44
CA ALA A 307 11.31 -17.16 -16.53
C ALA A 307 9.86 -17.39 -16.97
N GLY A 308 8.89 -17.16 -16.08
CA GLY A 308 7.47 -17.35 -16.36
C GLY A 308 6.58 -16.89 -15.21
N PRO A 309 5.25 -17.03 -15.32
CA PRO A 309 4.32 -16.46 -14.33
C PRO A 309 4.00 -17.41 -13.17
N ARG A 310 4.50 -18.66 -13.16
CA ARG A 310 4.07 -19.72 -12.23
C ARG A 310 5.19 -20.62 -11.74
N GLY A 311 4.98 -21.19 -10.55
CA GLY A 311 5.87 -22.20 -9.97
C GLY A 311 7.26 -21.62 -9.71
N ASP A 312 8.29 -22.45 -9.90
CA ASP A 312 9.70 -22.04 -9.74
C ASP A 312 10.11 -20.98 -10.79
N ASP A 313 9.39 -20.89 -11.91
CA ASP A 313 9.66 -19.91 -12.97
C ASP A 313 9.14 -18.50 -12.62
N ALA A 314 8.30 -18.37 -11.58
CA ALA A 314 7.72 -17.11 -11.11
C ALA A 314 8.68 -16.24 -10.27
N GLU A 315 9.82 -16.79 -9.87
CA GLU A 315 10.81 -16.08 -9.07
C GLU A 315 11.59 -15.08 -9.93
N TRP A 316 11.76 -13.87 -9.40
CA TRP A 316 12.67 -12.87 -9.96
C TRP A 316 14.10 -13.22 -9.52
N VAL A 317 14.94 -13.56 -10.49
CA VAL A 317 16.33 -13.95 -10.27
C VAL A 317 17.25 -12.82 -10.71
N GLU A 318 18.13 -12.39 -9.81
CA GLU A 318 19.12 -11.37 -10.07
C GLU A 318 20.00 -11.76 -11.26
N VAL A 319 20.25 -10.81 -12.16
CA VAL A 319 21.19 -11.01 -13.25
C VAL A 319 22.59 -10.83 -12.67
N ASP A 320 23.30 -11.93 -12.44
CA ASP A 320 24.69 -11.90 -11.96
C ASP A 320 25.54 -11.00 -12.87
N GLY A 321 25.92 -9.84 -12.36
CA GLY A 321 26.82 -8.90 -13.02
C GLY A 321 28.28 -9.35 -12.91
N ASP A 322 28.66 -10.46 -13.55
CA ASP A 322 30.07 -10.88 -13.67
C ASP A 322 30.32 -11.58 -15.03
N ASP A 323 30.72 -10.79 -16.04
CA ASP A 323 31.86 -11.09 -16.93
C ASP A 323 32.04 -9.93 -17.95
N ASP A 324 32.84 -8.92 -17.58
CA ASP A 324 33.73 -8.18 -18.52
C ASP A 324 34.98 -7.63 -17.81
#